data_AF-A0A2P8K7M9-F1
#
_entry.id   AF-A0A2P8K7M9-F1
#
_cell.length_a   1.000
_cell.length_b   1.000
_cell.length_c   1.000
_cell.angle_alpha   90.00
_cell.angle_beta   90.00
_cell.angle_gamma   90.00
#
_symmetry.space_group_name_H-M   'P 1'
#
loop_
_entity.id
_entity.type
_entity.pdbx_description
1 polymer ?
#
loop_
_entity_poly.entity_id
_entity_poly.type
_entity_poly.pdbx_seq_one_letter_code
_entity_poly.pdbx_strand_id
1 'polypeptide(L)' 'MELKTARLTVLVDPAKKKAFEALCARQDATPSQVVRRLIRDYLTHHGIAFVPSGLEVVEDMASRP' A
#
# COMPACT_ATOMS: atom_id res chain seq x y z
N MET A 1 6.05 18.20 -3.58
CA MET A 1 5.45 17.85 -2.28
C MET A 1 6.09 16.56 -1.81
N GLU A 2 6.75 16.57 -0.65
CA GLU A 2 7.53 15.44 -0.14
C GLU A 2 6.61 14.26 0.18
N LEU A 3 6.85 13.13 -0.47
CA LEU A 3 6.22 11.85 -0.14
C LEU A 3 6.71 11.46 1.25
N LYS A 4 5.88 11.64 2.29
CA LYS A 4 6.16 11.16 3.66
C LYS A 4 6.28 9.64 3.65
N THR A 5 7.47 9.14 3.38
CA THR A 5 7.79 7.71 3.37
C THR A 5 7.98 7.25 4.82
N ALA A 6 6.92 6.68 5.41
CA ALA A 6 7.02 6.02 6.70
C ALA A 6 7.70 4.64 6.56
N ARG A 7 8.63 4.33 7.46
CA ARG A 7 9.28 3.01 7.52
C ARG A 7 8.44 2.08 8.41
N LEU A 8 7.85 1.05 7.81
CA LEU A 8 7.17 -0.03 8.54
C LEU A 8 8.16 -1.17 8.80
N THR A 9 8.41 -1.49 10.07
CA THR A 9 9.22 -2.65 10.47
C THR A 9 8.29 -3.69 11.07
N VAL A 10 8.26 -4.89 10.49
CA VAL A 10 7.45 -6.02 10.97
C VAL A 10 8.38 -7.19 11.24
N LEU A 11 8.24 -7.82 12.41
CA LEU A 11 8.90 -9.08 12.72
C LEU A 11 8.04 -10.22 12.12
N VAL A 12 8.65 -11.00 11.25
CA VAL A 12 8.02 -12.16 10.61
C VAL A 12 8.91 -13.37 10.80
N ASP A 13 8.28 -14.53 10.97
CA ASP A 13 8.97 -15.80 11.03
C ASP A 13 9.85 -16.03 9.77
N PRO A 14 11.08 -16.56 9.91
CA PRO A 14 12.00 -16.74 8.80
C PRO A 14 11.49 -17.70 7.73
N ALA A 15 10.73 -18.74 8.09
CA ALA A 15 10.14 -19.66 7.12
C ALA A 15 9.03 -18.98 6.32
N LYS A 16 8.18 -18.18 6.98
CA LYS A 16 7.17 -17.35 6.29
C LYS A 16 7.81 -16.32 5.36
N LYS A 17 8.89 -15.64 5.78
CA LYS A 17 9.62 -14.69 4.93
C LYS A 17 10.12 -15.38 3.66
N LYS A 18 10.72 -16.56 3.78
CA LYS A 18 11.28 -17.31 2.64
C LYS A 18 10.18 -17.75 1.66
N ALA A 19 9.06 -18.24 2.18
CA ALA A 19 7.90 -18.61 1.36
C ALA A 19 7.31 -17.38 0.63
N PHE A 20 7.20 -16.25 1.35
CA PHE A 20 6.69 -15.00 0.79
C PHE A 20 7.62 -14.44 -0.30
N GLU A 21 8.93 -14.46 -0.07
CA GLU A 21 9.93 -14.02 -1.04
C GLU A 21 9.92 -14.89 -2.31
N ALA A 22 9.82 -16.22 -2.15
CA ALA A 22 9.69 -17.13 -3.29
C ALA A 22 8.39 -16.91 -4.07
N LEU A 23 7.28 -16.62 -3.38
CA LEU A 23 6.01 -16.30 -4.02
C LEU A 23 6.06 -14.94 -4.76
N CYS A 24 6.74 -13.95 -4.19
CA CYS A 24 6.95 -12.65 -4.81
C CYS A 24 7.84 -12.77 -6.06
N ALA A 25 8.92 -13.56 -5.97
CA ALA A 25 9.84 -13.81 -7.09
C ALA A 25 9.16 -14.50 -8.28
N ARG A 26 8.17 -15.36 -8.03
CA ARG A 26 7.37 -15.99 -9.10
C ARG A 26 6.43 -15.04 -9.84
N GLN A 27 6.14 -13.88 -9.25
CA GLN A 27 5.21 -12.88 -9.78
C GLN A 27 5.94 -11.62 -10.22
N ASP A 28 7.27 -11.67 -10.35
CA ASP A 28 8.13 -10.52 -10.67
C ASP A 28 7.89 -9.31 -9.76
N ALA A 29 7.45 -9.56 -8.53
CA ALA A 29 7.12 -8.54 -7.55
C ALA A 29 8.17 -8.51 -6.45
N THR A 30 8.47 -7.32 -5.92
CA THR A 30 9.25 -7.23 -4.68
C THR A 30 8.30 -7.36 -3.48
N PRO A 31 8.75 -7.94 -2.36
CA PRO A 31 7.93 -8.08 -1.15
C PRO A 31 7.37 -6.73 -0.67
N SER A 32 8.13 -5.65 -0.82
CA SER A 32 7.68 -4.29 -0.51
C SER A 32 6.51 -3.81 -1.37
N GLN A 33 6.44 -4.22 -2.64
CA GLN A 33 5.31 -3.88 -3.52
C GLN A 33 4.04 -4.64 -3.13
N VAL A 34 4.19 -5.93 -2.82
CA VAL A 34 3.07 -6.77 -2.38
C VAL A 34 2.52 -6.25 -1.05
N VAL A 35 3.38 -5.95 -0.07
CA VAL A 35 2.95 -5.41 1.23
C VAL A 35 2.21 -4.07 1.07
N ARG A 36 2.71 -3.15 0.22
CA ARG A 36 2.01 -1.89 -0.05
C ARG A 36 0.63 -2.09 -0.67
N ARG A 37 0.50 -3.05 -1.59
CA ARG A 37 -0.81 -3.36 -2.20
C ARG A 37 -1.74 -3.99 -1.18
N LEU A 38 -1.23 -4.89 -0.36
CA LEU A 38 -1.97 -5.56 0.72
C LEU A 38 -2.48 -4.56 1.76
N ILE A 39 -1.68 -3.55 2.12
CA ILE A 39 -2.12 -2.45 3.01
C ILE A 39 -3.29 -1.66 2.38
N ARG A 40 -3.18 -1.27 1.10
CA ARG A 40 -4.25 -0.54 0.41
C ARG A 40 -5.54 -1.36 0.32
N ASP A 41 -5.40 -2.64 -0.05
CA ASP A 41 -6.52 -3.56 -0.18
C ASP A 41 -7.21 -3.79 1.17
N TYR A 42 -6.41 -3.97 2.24
CA TYR A 42 -6.90 -4.12 3.60
C TYR A 42 -7.65 -2.88 4.10
N LEU A 43 -7.13 -1.67 3.85
CA LEU A 43 -7.82 -0.42 4.20
C LEU A 43 -9.15 -0.29 3.45
N THR A 44 -9.16 -0.62 2.15
CA THR A 44 -10.37 -0.60 1.32
C THR A 44 -11.40 -1.60 1.81
N HIS A 45 -10.97 -2.82 2.14
CA HIS A 45 -11.83 -3.88 2.66
C HIS A 45 -12.45 -3.54 4.02
N HIS A 46 -11.74 -2.80 4.87
CA HIS A 46 -12.24 -2.28 6.14
C HIS A 46 -13.03 -0.97 6.02
N GLY A 47 -13.24 -0.45 4.81
CA GLY A 47 -14.01 0.79 4.56
C GLY A 47 -13.30 2.05 5.03
N ILE A 48 -11.98 2.00 5.26
CA ILE A 48 -11.20 3.18 5.65
C ILE A 48 -10.73 3.86 4.37
N ALA A 49 -11.26 5.05 4.11
CA ALA A 49 -10.80 5.91 3.02
C ALA A 49 -9.37 6.37 3.32
N PHE A 50 -8.38 5.71 2.69
CA PHE A 50 -6.99 6.12 2.74
C PHE A 50 -6.72 7.14 1.65
N VAL A 51 -6.62 8.41 2.04
CA VAL A 51 -6.12 9.47 1.16
C VAL A 51 -4.59 9.48 1.28
N PRO A 52 -3.84 9.10 0.22
CA PRO A 52 -2.40 9.20 0.27
C PRO A 52 -2.03 10.66 0.48
N SER A 53 -1.09 10.96 1.38
CA SER A 53 -0.74 12.33 1.79
C SER A 53 -0.19 13.25 0.67
N GLY A 54 -0.25 12.83 -0.60
CA GLY A 54 0.09 13.61 -1.79
C GLY A 54 -1.04 13.69 -2.83
N LEU A 55 -2.22 13.14 -2.57
CA LEU A 55 -3.45 13.50 -3.28
C LEU A 55 -4.29 14.30 -2.28
N GLU A 56 -4.14 15.62 -2.30
CA GLU A 56 -5.31 16.43 -1.96
C GLU A 56 -6.39 16.00 -2.97
N VAL A 57 -7.48 15.47 -2.45
CA VAL A 57 -8.68 15.26 -3.25
C VAL A 57 -9.06 16.65 -3.76
N VAL A 58 -8.66 16.95 -5.00
CA VAL A 58 -9.29 18.02 -5.75
C VAL A 58 -10.71 17.55 -5.99
N GLU A 59 -11.57 17.85 -5.02
CA GLU A 59 -13.00 18.01 -5.25
C GLU A 59 -13.14 19.18 -6.24
N ASP A 60 -12.83 18.91 -7.50
CA ASP A 60 -13.33 19.70 -8.62
C ASP A 60 -14.82 19.39 -8.71
N MET A 61 -15.58 20.01 -7.80
CA MET A 61 -16.99 20.23 -8.01
C MET A 61 -17.14 21.26 -9.12
N ALA A 62 -16.90 20.82 -10.36
CA ALA A 62 -17.52 21.40 -11.53
C ALA A 62 -19.04 21.19 -11.45
N SER A 63 -19.69 21.96 -10.58
CA SER A 63 -21.12 22.22 -10.71
C SER A 63 -21.34 23.72 -10.81
N ARG A 64 -21.37 24.13 -12.07
CA ARG A 64 -22.08 25.27 -12.66
C ARG A 64 -23.22 25.82 -11.79
N PRO A 65 -23.44 27.12 -11.89
CA PRO A 65 -24.63 27.57 -12.62
C PRO A 65 -24.30 28.10 -14.01
#